data_AF-A0AAC9UJ21-F1
#
_entry.id   AF-A0AAC9UJ21-F1
#
_cell.length_a   1.000
_cell.length_b   1.000
_cell.length_c   1.000
_cell.angle_alpha   90.00
_cell.angle_beta   90.00
_cell.angle_gamma   90.00
#
_symmetry.space_group_name_H-M   'P 1'
#
loop_
_entity.id
_entity.type
_entity.pdbx_description
1 polymer ?
#
loop_
_entity_poly.entity_id
_entity_poly.type
_entity_poly.pdbx_seq_one_letter_code
_entity_poly.pdbx_strand_id
1 'polypeptide(L)'
;MAKKVVTTTNAQYFMPQIGQAVRALLKQGKNVVIEFKEHKAKRSLAQNRLLWVWNQEIANHFREHFGQENSSEDVHEVFVRKKFGVKVIQAGNEEPIIVRKRTRKLNTKEFCEYLNWMEQYCAEYLELMLPQPDDLYHLAMYGETNNVSH
;
A
#
# COMPACT_ATOMS: atom_id res chain seq x y z
N MET A 1 -4.22 -6.81 19.45
CA MET A 1 -2.95 -6.31 20.01
C MET A 1 -2.68 -4.93 19.43
N ALA A 2 -2.57 -3.89 20.26
CA ALA A 2 -2.23 -2.56 19.79
C ALA A 2 -0.74 -2.50 19.44
N LYS A 3 -0.41 -2.40 18.14
CA LYS A 3 0.97 -2.25 17.67
C LYS A 3 1.24 -0.76 17.47
N LYS A 4 2.19 -0.20 18.22
CA LYS A 4 2.71 1.16 17.98
C LYS A 4 4.16 1.05 17.49
N VAL A 5 4.47 1.78 16.42
CA VAL A 5 5.82 1.87 15.86
C VAL A 5 6.47 3.13 16.40
N VAL A 6 7.57 2.96 17.13
CA VAL A 6 8.38 4.07 17.63
C VAL A 6 9.51 4.31 16.64
N THR A 7 9.62 5.54 16.15
CA THR A 7 10.70 6.05 15.30
C THR A 7 11.48 7.12 16.05
N THR A 8 12.68 7.45 15.57
CA THR A 8 13.52 8.51 16.17
C THR A 8 12.78 9.84 16.29
N THR A 9 11.93 10.19 15.33
CA THR A 9 11.15 11.44 15.30
C THR A 9 10.00 11.48 16.31
N ASN A 10 9.42 10.33 16.66
CA ASN A 10 8.23 10.25 17.52
C ASN A 10 8.50 9.66 18.91
N ALA A 11 9.74 9.22 19.16
CA ALA A 11 10.17 8.60 20.41
C ALA A 11 9.92 9.50 21.61
N GLN A 12 10.19 10.80 21.50
CA GLN A 12 10.01 11.75 22.59
C GLN A 12 8.56 11.82 23.09
N TYR A 13 7.59 11.64 22.19
CA TYR A 13 6.17 11.67 22.52
C TYR A 13 5.64 10.32 23.02
N PHE A 14 6.06 9.22 22.39
CA PHE A 14 5.52 7.90 22.73
C PHE A 14 6.21 7.22 23.91
N MET A 15 7.49 7.49 24.18
CA MET A 15 8.23 6.84 25.27
C MET A 15 7.62 7.09 26.66
N PRO A 16 7.20 8.33 27.03
CA PRO A 16 6.54 8.57 28.31
C PRO A 16 5.22 7.80 28.46
N GLN A 17 4.41 7.74 27.39
CA GLN A 17 3.11 7.06 27.37
C GLN A 17 3.27 5.54 27.51
N ILE A 18 4.24 4.96 26.79
CA ILE A 18 4.56 3.54 26.89
C ILE A 18 5.00 3.22 28.32
N GLY A 19 5.91 4.03 28.89
CA GLY A 19 6.37 3.86 30.27
C GLY A 19 5.23 3.94 31.29
N GLN A 20 4.30 4.88 31.12
CA GLN A 20 3.13 5.01 31.99
C GLN A 20 2.20 3.79 31.90
N ALA A 21 1.94 3.29 30.68
CA ALA A 21 1.08 2.13 30.45
C ALA A 21 1.68 0.85 31.06
N VAL A 22 2.99 0.63 30.87
CA VAL A 22 3.70 -0.52 31.46
C VAL A 22 3.63 -0.45 32.99
N ARG A 23 3.94 0.71 33.59
CA ARG A 23 3.85 0.90 35.05
C ARG A 23 2.44 0.63 35.58
N ALA A 24 1.40 1.10 34.89
CA ALA A 24 0.02 0.87 35.29
C ALA A 24 -0.36 -0.61 35.28
N LEU A 25 0.07 -1.37 34.27
CA LEU A 25 -0.19 -2.81 34.16
C LEU A 25 0.55 -3.61 35.23
N LEU A 26 1.83 -3.27 35.51
CA LEU A 26 2.59 -3.90 36.58
C LEU A 26 2.00 -3.60 37.97
N LYS A 27 1.50 -2.38 38.20
CA LYS A 27 0.81 -2.02 39.46
C LYS A 27 -0.49 -2.80 39.68
N GLN A 28 -1.12 -3.27 38.59
CA GLN A 28 -2.29 -4.16 38.64
C GLN A 28 -1.93 -5.64 38.83
N GLY A 29 -0.65 -5.98 39.04
CA GLY A 29 -0.19 -7.36 39.21
C GLY A 29 -0.20 -8.19 37.93
N LYS A 30 -0.28 -7.55 36.75
CA LYS A 30 -0.24 -8.25 35.46
C LYS A 30 1.19 -8.35 34.97
N ASN A 31 1.59 -9.54 34.54
CA ASN A 31 2.88 -9.75 33.88
C ASN A 31 2.82 -9.18 32.46
N VAL A 32 3.81 -8.36 32.10
CA VAL A 32 3.89 -7.68 30.80
C VAL A 32 5.09 -8.22 30.03
N VAL A 33 4.85 -8.73 28.82
CA VAL A 33 5.92 -9.09 27.86
C VAL A 33 6.11 -7.92 26.91
N ILE A 34 7.33 -7.38 26.83
CA ILE A 34 7.71 -6.31 25.90
C ILE A 34 8.64 -6.90 24.86
N GLU A 35 8.21 -6.90 23.60
CA GLU A 35 9.01 -7.40 22.48
C GLU A 35 9.50 -6.22 21.63
N PHE A 36 10.81 -6.05 21.53
CA PHE A 36 11.44 -5.09 20.64
C PHE A 36 11.76 -5.79 19.32
N LYS A 37 11.12 -5.35 18.24
CA LYS A 37 11.42 -5.81 16.88
C LYS A 37 11.88 -4.62 16.06
N GLU A 38 12.99 -4.80 15.34
CA GLU A 38 13.45 -3.83 14.36
C GLU A 38 12.33 -3.57 13.34
N HIS A 39 11.95 -2.30 13.20
CA HIS A 39 10.93 -1.90 12.24
C HIS A 39 11.58 -1.75 10.86
N LYS A 40 11.76 -2.87 10.16
CA LYS A 40 12.09 -2.84 8.74
C LYS A 40 10.88 -2.39 7.94
N ALA A 41 11.05 -1.39 7.09
CA ALA A 41 9.97 -0.91 6.26
C ALA A 41 9.69 -2.00 5.22
N LYS A 42 8.56 -2.71 5.37
CA LYS A 42 8.24 -3.81 4.46
C LYS A 42 7.94 -3.24 3.08
N ARG A 43 8.73 -3.62 2.07
CA ARG A 43 8.51 -3.26 0.66
C ARG A 43 7.07 -3.48 0.20
N SER A 44 6.43 -4.59 0.60
CA SER A 44 5.02 -4.85 0.26
C SER A 44 4.04 -3.84 0.86
N LEU A 45 4.34 -3.27 2.03
CA LEU A 45 3.55 -2.21 2.63
C LEU A 45 3.75 -0.88 1.89
N ALA A 46 4.98 -0.59 1.46
CA ALA A 46 5.28 0.58 0.65
C ALA A 46 4.59 0.52 -0.72
N GLN A 47 4.66 -0.63 -1.41
CA GLN A 47 3.95 -0.88 -2.67
C GLN A 47 2.44 -0.68 -2.53
N ASN A 48 1.84 -1.20 -1.46
CA ASN A 48 0.41 -1.01 -1.23
C ASN A 48 0.06 0.46 -0.97
N ARG A 49 0.87 1.18 -0.17
CA ARG A 49 0.66 2.62 0.06
C ARG A 49 0.78 3.43 -1.23
N LEU A 50 1.82 3.16 -2.03
CA LEU A 50 2.04 3.85 -3.31
C LEU A 50 0.87 3.61 -4.28
N LEU A 51 0.38 2.37 -4.38
CA LEU A 51 -0.80 2.04 -5.18
C LEU A 51 -2.00 2.93 -4.82
N TRP A 52 -2.30 3.10 -3.54
CA TRP A 52 -3.46 3.90 -3.11
C TRP A 52 -3.27 5.39 -3.35
N VAL A 53 -2.05 5.91 -3.16
CA VAL A 53 -1.72 7.29 -3.53
C VAL A 53 -1.98 7.52 -5.01
N TRP A 54 -1.50 6.62 -5.88
CA TRP A 54 -1.70 6.74 -7.32
C TRP A 54 -3.15 6.57 -7.74
N ASN A 55 -3.89 5.61 -7.18
CA ASN A 55 -5.31 5.45 -7.51
C ASN A 55 -6.12 6.70 -7.14
N GLN A 56 -5.80 7.34 -6.00
CA GLN A 56 -6.45 8.58 -5.60
C GLN A 56 -6.11 9.72 -6.56
N GLU A 57 -4.85 9.82 -6.98
CA GLU A 57 -4.43 10.84 -7.95
C GLU A 57 -5.14 10.67 -9.30
N ILE A 58 -5.22 9.44 -9.80
CA ILE A 58 -5.94 9.13 -11.03
C ILE A 58 -7.44 9.45 -10.89
N ALA A 59 -8.05 9.15 -9.74
CA ALA A 59 -9.44 9.50 -9.48
C ALA A 59 -9.67 11.03 -9.49
N ASN A 60 -8.75 11.80 -8.90
CA ASN A 60 -8.80 13.26 -8.92
C ASN A 60 -8.67 13.77 -10.36
N HIS A 61 -7.72 13.24 -11.13
CA HIS A 61 -7.54 13.59 -12.54
C HIS A 61 -8.79 13.28 -13.37
N PHE A 62 -9.44 12.13 -13.16
CA PHE A 62 -10.71 11.79 -13.82
C PHE A 62 -11.84 12.75 -13.48
N ARG A 63 -11.89 13.23 -12.23
CA ARG A 63 -12.86 14.24 -11.82
C ARG A 63 -12.60 15.58 -12.49
N GLU A 64 -11.35 16.03 -12.50
CA GLU A 64 -10.96 17.36 -12.98
C GLU A 64 -11.03 17.47 -14.51
N HIS A 65 -10.59 16.44 -15.24
CA HIS A 65 -10.49 16.50 -16.70
C HIS A 65 -11.69 15.89 -17.44
N PHE A 66 -12.39 14.94 -16.83
CA PHE A 66 -13.47 14.20 -17.47
C PHE A 66 -14.81 14.33 -16.75
N GLY A 67 -14.87 15.02 -15.61
CA GLY A 67 -16.08 15.17 -14.80
C GLY A 67 -16.58 13.86 -14.20
N GLN A 68 -15.72 12.83 -14.10
CA GLN A 68 -16.11 11.51 -13.62
C GLN A 68 -15.86 11.39 -12.11
N GLU A 69 -16.92 11.13 -11.34
CA GLU A 69 -16.81 10.89 -9.89
C GLU A 69 -16.50 9.43 -9.59
N ASN A 70 -15.24 9.04 -9.84
CA ASN A 70 -14.73 7.73 -9.49
C ASN A 70 -14.05 7.76 -8.10
N SER A 71 -14.20 6.68 -7.33
CA SER A 71 -13.40 6.48 -6.11
C SER A 71 -12.03 5.88 -6.44
N SER A 72 -11.09 5.93 -5.49
CA SER A 72 -9.79 5.25 -5.63
C SER A 72 -9.94 3.74 -5.81
N GLU A 73 -11.00 3.17 -5.24
CA GLU A 73 -11.38 1.77 -5.32
C GLU A 73 -11.92 1.42 -6.72
N ASP A 74 -12.71 2.30 -7.33
CA ASP A 74 -13.18 2.10 -8.71
C ASP A 74 -12.02 2.14 -9.70
N VAL A 75 -11.12 3.10 -9.54
CA VAL A 75 -9.87 3.17 -10.32
C VAL A 75 -9.07 1.88 -10.16
N HIS A 76 -8.92 1.40 -8.92
CA HIS A 76 -8.24 0.14 -8.64
C HIS A 76 -8.88 -1.03 -9.41
N GLU A 77 -10.20 -1.17 -9.36
CA GLU A 77 -10.93 -2.23 -10.05
C GLU A 77 -10.72 -2.17 -11.57
N VAL A 78 -10.84 -0.99 -12.17
CA VAL A 78 -10.70 -0.78 -13.61
C VAL A 78 -9.27 -1.11 -14.07
N PHE A 79 -8.25 -0.57 -13.39
CA PHE A 79 -6.86 -0.77 -13.78
C PHE A 79 -6.42 -2.23 -13.63
N VAL A 80 -6.88 -2.93 -12.59
CA VAL A 80 -6.60 -4.36 -12.41
C VAL A 80 -7.21 -5.19 -13.54
N ARG A 81 -8.47 -4.91 -13.91
CA ARG A 81 -9.11 -5.57 -15.05
C ARG A 81 -8.40 -5.25 -16.36
N LYS A 82 -7.94 -4.00 -16.52
CA LYS A 82 -7.22 -3.56 -17.72
C LYS A 82 -5.86 -4.25 -17.88
N LYS A 83 -5.10 -4.40 -16.79
CA LYS A 83 -3.78 -5.06 -16.84
C LYS A 83 -3.86 -6.58 -16.99
N PHE A 84 -4.73 -7.22 -16.21
CA PHE A 84 -4.71 -8.68 -16.04
C PHE A 84 -5.88 -9.39 -16.74
N GLY A 85 -6.80 -8.63 -17.32
CA GLY A 85 -8.04 -9.15 -17.87
C GLY A 85 -9.00 -9.66 -16.79
N VAL A 86 -10.08 -10.28 -17.26
CA VAL A 86 -11.07 -10.96 -16.44
C VAL A 86 -11.23 -12.40 -16.91
N LYS A 87 -11.48 -13.30 -15.97
CA LYS A 87 -11.85 -14.69 -16.25
C LYS A 87 -13.34 -14.84 -16.07
N VAL A 88 -14.01 -15.35 -17.09
CA VAL A 88 -15.43 -15.69 -17.03
C VAL A 88 -15.57 -17.15 -16.58
N ILE A 89 -16.37 -17.40 -15.56
CA ILE A 89 -16.62 -18.73 -15.02
C ILE A 89 -18.13 -19.01 -15.13
N GLN A 90 -18.49 -20.02 -15.93
CA GLN A 90 -19.87 -20.48 -16.03
C GLN A 90 -20.23 -21.31 -14.78
N ALA A 91 -21.18 -20.83 -13.99
CA ALA A 91 -21.69 -21.52 -12.80
C ALA A 91 -22.99 -22.27 -13.16
N GLY A 92 -22.88 -23.43 -13.81
CA GLY A 92 -24.04 -24.20 -14.24
C GLY A 92 -24.92 -23.44 -15.24
N ASN A 93 -26.21 -23.32 -14.95
CA ASN A 93 -27.18 -22.61 -15.80
C ASN A 93 -27.40 -21.14 -15.40
N GLU A 94 -26.63 -20.63 -14.43
CA GLU A 94 -26.74 -19.24 -13.97
C GLU A 94 -25.94 -18.27 -14.86
N GLU A 95 -26.08 -16.98 -14.59
CA GLU A 95 -25.27 -15.96 -15.25
C GLU A 95 -23.77 -16.17 -14.96
N PRO A 96 -22.90 -15.97 -15.97
CA PRO A 96 -21.48 -16.21 -15.82
C PRO A 96 -20.84 -15.23 -14.82
N ILE A 97 -20.02 -15.77 -13.92
CA ILE A 97 -19.31 -14.98 -12.91
C ILE A 97 -18.03 -14.43 -13.52
N ILE A 98 -17.89 -13.10 -13.51
CA ILE A 98 -16.68 -12.39 -13.96
C ILE A 98 -15.71 -12.23 -12.78
N VAL A 99 -14.55 -12.89 -12.85
CA VAL A 99 -13.53 -12.89 -11.80
C VAL A 99 -12.28 -12.17 -12.28
N ARG A 100 -11.85 -11.14 -11.55
CA ARG A 100 -10.57 -10.45 -11.79
C ARG A 100 -9.40 -11.06 -11.00
N LYS A 101 -8.16 -10.77 -11.43
CA LYS A 101 -6.97 -11.05 -10.61
C LYS A 101 -7.02 -10.21 -9.32
N ARG A 102 -6.61 -10.79 -8.18
CA ARG A 102 -6.52 -10.08 -6.89
C ARG A 102 -5.08 -9.61 -6.67
N THR A 103 -4.87 -8.30 -6.54
CA THR A 103 -3.53 -7.71 -6.30
C THR A 103 -2.89 -8.21 -5.01
N ARG A 104 -3.69 -8.52 -3.98
CA ARG A 104 -3.22 -9.16 -2.74
C ARG A 104 -2.53 -10.51 -2.97
N LYS A 105 -2.76 -11.18 -4.10
CA LYS A 105 -2.11 -12.45 -4.46
C LYS A 105 -0.82 -12.27 -5.27
N LEU A 106 -0.49 -11.04 -5.68
CA LEU A 106 0.75 -10.75 -6.39
C LEU A 106 1.93 -10.82 -5.43
N ASN A 107 3.04 -11.40 -5.89
CA ASN A 107 4.31 -11.26 -5.19
C ASN A 107 4.91 -9.86 -5.41
N THR A 108 5.94 -9.51 -4.64
CA THR A 108 6.58 -8.18 -4.68
C THR A 108 7.06 -7.78 -6.08
N LYS A 109 7.53 -8.72 -6.89
CA LYS A 109 8.02 -8.47 -8.25
C LYS A 109 6.84 -8.21 -9.21
N GLU A 110 5.84 -9.08 -9.21
CA GLU A 110 4.61 -8.89 -9.99
C GLU A 110 3.90 -7.58 -9.64
N PHE A 111 3.93 -7.18 -8.36
CA PHE A 111 3.35 -5.91 -7.92
C PHE A 111 4.17 -4.71 -8.43
N CYS A 112 5.50 -4.82 -8.44
CA CYS A 112 6.38 -3.81 -9.02
C CYS A 112 6.10 -3.63 -10.53
N GLU A 113 5.94 -4.74 -11.26
CA GLU A 113 5.57 -4.72 -12.68
C GLU A 113 4.19 -4.08 -12.91
N TYR A 114 3.24 -4.31 -11.99
CA TYR A 114 1.94 -3.66 -12.03
C TYR A 114 2.02 -2.14 -11.83
N LEU A 115 2.82 -1.68 -10.86
CA LEU A 115 3.05 -0.25 -10.62
C LEU A 115 3.71 0.41 -11.83
N ASN A 116 4.79 -0.17 -12.36
CA ASN A 116 5.45 0.33 -13.58
C ASN A 116 4.47 0.46 -14.75
N TRP A 117 3.63 -0.55 -14.98
CA TRP A 117 2.65 -0.50 -16.05
C TRP A 117 1.62 0.62 -15.83
N MET A 118 1.16 0.83 -14.59
CA MET A 118 0.19 1.87 -14.27
C MET A 118 0.78 3.26 -14.47
N GLU A 119 2.04 3.48 -14.07
CA GLU A 119 2.77 4.74 -14.33
C GLU A 119 2.91 5.02 -15.82
N GLN A 120 3.39 4.04 -16.59
CA GLN A 120 3.48 4.15 -18.05
C GLN A 120 2.11 4.42 -18.69
N TYR A 121 1.08 3.71 -18.26
CA TYR A 121 -0.26 3.89 -18.78
C TYR A 121 -0.80 5.30 -18.51
N CYS A 122 -0.57 5.84 -17.31
CA CYS A 122 -1.00 7.20 -16.97
C CYS A 122 -0.25 8.24 -17.80
N ALA A 123 1.06 8.08 -17.98
CA ALA A 123 1.85 8.99 -18.80
C ALA A 123 1.44 8.97 -20.28
N GLU A 124 1.22 7.77 -20.85
CA GLU A 124 0.94 7.62 -22.28
C GLU A 124 -0.51 7.94 -22.67
N TYR A 125 -1.49 7.53 -21.85
CA TYR A 125 -2.91 7.60 -22.24
C TYR A 125 -3.72 8.62 -21.47
N LEU A 126 -3.26 9.03 -20.29
CA LEU A 126 -3.93 10.04 -19.47
C LEU A 126 -3.16 11.36 -19.43
N GLU A 127 -1.97 11.41 -20.04
CA GLU A 127 -1.04 12.56 -19.94
C GLU A 127 -0.80 12.99 -18.49
N LEU A 128 -0.86 12.02 -17.56
CA LEU A 128 -0.78 12.22 -16.12
C LEU A 128 0.54 11.68 -15.58
N MET A 129 1.36 12.59 -15.04
CA MET A 129 2.56 12.24 -14.28
C MET A 129 2.18 11.91 -12.84
N LEU A 130 2.31 10.64 -12.45
CA LEU A 130 2.00 10.21 -11.10
C LEU A 130 3.05 10.73 -10.10
N PRO A 131 2.64 11.11 -8.87
CA PRO A 131 3.56 11.60 -7.86
C PRO A 131 4.51 10.49 -7.41
N GLN A 132 5.78 10.84 -7.23
CA GLN A 132 6.82 9.93 -6.72
C GLN A 132 7.35 10.46 -5.37
N PRO A 133 6.68 10.22 -4.23
CA PRO A 133 7.20 10.64 -2.94
C PRO A 133 8.48 9.86 -2.65
N ASP A 134 9.64 10.54 -2.62
CA ASP A 134 10.99 9.95 -2.65
C ASP A 134 11.14 8.66 -1.83
N ASP A 135 10.94 8.74 -0.50
CA ASP A 135 11.11 7.60 0.41
C ASP A 135 10.13 6.46 0.12
N LEU A 136 8.90 6.78 -0.28
CA LEU A 136 7.86 5.79 -0.52
C LEU A 136 8.05 5.10 -1.87
N TYR A 137 8.33 5.89 -2.91
CA TYR A 137 8.55 5.41 -4.27
C TYR A 137 9.79 4.53 -4.34
N HIS A 138 10.92 5.00 -3.81
CA HIS A 138 12.16 4.22 -3.81
C HIS A 138 11.97 2.88 -3.07
N LEU A 139 11.37 2.91 -1.87
CA LEU A 139 11.11 1.69 -1.10
C LEU A 139 10.14 0.73 -1.80
N ALA A 140 9.13 1.23 -2.51
CA ALA A 140 8.16 0.40 -3.23
C ALA A 140 8.79 -0.29 -4.47
N MET A 141 9.59 0.47 -5.23
CA MET A 141 10.11 0.06 -6.54
C MET A 141 11.46 -0.66 -6.45
N TYR A 142 12.33 -0.26 -5.51
CA TYR A 142 13.69 -0.80 -5.38
C TYR A 142 13.91 -1.53 -4.05
N GLY A 143 13.12 -1.22 -3.02
CA GLY A 143 13.29 -1.78 -1.68
C GLY A 143 14.24 -0.95 -0.81
N GLU A 144 14.59 -1.47 0.36
CA GLU A 144 15.68 -0.90 1.15
C GLU A 144 16.98 -1.19 0.38
N THR A 145 17.62 -0.15 -0.16
CA THR A 145 19.03 -0.25 -0.55
C THR A 145 19.78 -0.53 0.74
N ASN A 146 20.32 -1.75 0.89
CA ASN A 146 21.39 -1.95 1.85
C ASN A 146 22.48 -0.96 1.44
N ASN A 147 22.66 0.11 2.22
CA ASN A 147 23.86 0.93 2.15
C ASN A 147 25.03 -0.06 2.22
N VAL A 148 25.68 -0.28 1.09
CA VAL A 148 26.97 -0.94 1.04
C VAL A 148 27.91 0.08 1.66
N SER A 149 28.09 -0.04 2.97
CA SER A 149 29.13 0.67 3.70
C SER A 149 30.46 0.26 3.08
N HIS A 150 31.07 1.18 2.34
CA HIS A 150 32.51 1.18 2.07
C HIS A 150 33.17 2.19 3.01
#